data_AF-A0A382V1E0-F1
#
_entry.id   AF-A0A382V1E0-F1
#
_cell.length_a   1.000
_cell.length_b   1.000
_cell.length_c   1.000
_cell.angle_alpha   90.00
_cell.angle_beta   90.00
_cell.angle_gamma   90.00
#
_symmetry.space_group_name_H-M   'P 1'
#
loop_
_entity.id
_entity.type
_entity.pdbx_description
1 polymer ?
#
loop_
_entity_poly.entity_id
_entity_poly.type
_entity_poly.pdbx_seq_one_letter_code
_entity_poly.pdbx_strand_id
1 'polypeptide(L)'
;GDGRMGSTMIYNNERSSERRVRVGNEPNRTVIWNFDLRARREAPILTRIVDMLPLIKTAVPSEVVLDAEVAQSRPNLNTKGKGYIDDFEGSERPTSLAIGRTRWSPSSVLEDSRYGENERGRFIWYNPFDGVQRTDIWPNQEEQLEAQNRRADILALELAPNARSAESWGGIVAALSAVNDFSQSKFLEIWVRGEEGILHVNLGDQINEDYVANGLLDTEDEPFPGRSTGDGLVSKEEDLGIDSRDDEAELNFYLLLQDASFDTTGSLDQRKQAFNSFYSEPDPLRSN
;
A
#
# COMPACT_ATOMS: atom_id res chain seq x y z
N GLY A 1 -30.94 -21.56 -62.42
CA GLY A 1 -30.97 -20.41 -61.51
C GLY A 1 -30.36 -20.85 -60.21
N ASP A 2 -29.53 -20.02 -59.61
CA ASP A 2 -28.87 -20.29 -58.33
C ASP A 2 -29.50 -19.38 -57.27
N GLY A 3 -29.74 -19.91 -56.07
CA GLY A 3 -30.43 -19.19 -55.01
C GLY A 3 -29.80 -19.52 -53.67
N ARG A 4 -29.48 -18.49 -52.89
CA ARG A 4 -28.94 -18.61 -51.53
C ARG A 4 -29.82 -17.84 -50.58
N MET A 5 -30.11 -18.45 -49.45
CA MET A 5 -30.76 -17.78 -48.32
C MET A 5 -29.89 -17.95 -47.08
N GLY A 6 -29.85 -16.91 -46.25
CA GLY A 6 -29.10 -16.87 -45.01
C GLY A 6 -29.95 -16.23 -43.92
N SER A 7 -29.67 -16.60 -42.68
CA SER A 7 -30.19 -15.90 -41.51
C SER A 7 -29.16 -15.97 -40.41
N THR A 8 -28.99 -14.85 -39.73
CA THR A 8 -28.08 -14.70 -38.60
C THR A 8 -28.88 -14.23 -37.41
N MET A 9 -28.66 -14.82 -36.24
CA MET A 9 -29.17 -14.33 -34.97
C MET A 9 -28.01 -14.19 -33.99
N ILE A 10 -27.86 -13.00 -33.44
CA ILE A 10 -26.82 -12.65 -32.48
C ILE A 10 -27.51 -12.21 -31.19
N TYR A 11 -27.14 -12.85 -30.09
CA TYR A 11 -27.54 -12.45 -28.74
C TYR A 11 -26.32 -12.00 -27.95
N ASN A 12 -26.30 -10.73 -27.56
CA ASN A 12 -25.31 -10.19 -26.64
C ASN A 12 -25.98 -9.87 -25.30
N ASN A 13 -25.38 -10.32 -24.20
CA ASN A 13 -25.86 -10.02 -22.85
C ASN A 13 -24.68 -9.73 -21.93
N GLU A 14 -24.45 -8.46 -21.67
CA GLU A 14 -23.47 -8.00 -20.72
C GLU A 14 -24.05 -8.08 -19.30
N ARG A 15 -23.19 -8.39 -18.34
CA ARG A 15 -23.54 -8.41 -16.91
C ARG A 15 -22.47 -7.68 -16.15
N SER A 16 -22.89 -6.94 -15.14
CA SER A 16 -21.99 -6.35 -14.15
C SER A 16 -22.20 -7.04 -12.81
N SER A 17 -21.08 -7.40 -12.17
CA SER A 17 -21.03 -7.84 -10.77
C SER A 17 -21.38 -6.70 -9.82
N GLU A 18 -21.21 -5.46 -10.26
CA GLU A 18 -21.36 -4.29 -9.41
C GLU A 18 -22.82 -4.06 -9.05
N ARG A 19 -23.07 -3.77 -7.76
CA ARG A 19 -24.43 -3.47 -7.29
C ARG A 19 -24.87 -2.06 -7.70
N ARG A 20 -23.91 -1.14 -7.81
CA ARG A 20 -24.11 0.27 -8.17
C ARG A 20 -23.31 0.59 -9.44
N VAL A 21 -23.95 0.46 -10.59
CA VAL A 21 -23.28 0.72 -11.88
C VAL A 21 -23.33 2.21 -12.22
N ARG A 22 -22.16 2.80 -12.53
CA ARG A 22 -22.06 4.20 -12.95
C ARG A 22 -22.68 4.43 -14.32
N VAL A 23 -23.15 5.65 -14.56
CA VAL A 23 -23.65 6.08 -15.87
C VAL A 23 -22.54 5.98 -16.92
N GLY A 24 -22.85 5.36 -18.05
CA GLY A 24 -21.92 5.05 -19.14
C GLY A 24 -21.35 3.63 -19.10
N ASN A 25 -21.48 2.93 -17.97
CA ASN A 25 -21.00 1.56 -17.78
C ASN A 25 -22.14 0.55 -17.59
N GLU A 26 -23.39 0.91 -17.93
CA GLU A 26 -24.54 0.04 -17.70
C GLU A 26 -24.49 -1.22 -18.56
N PRO A 27 -24.78 -2.40 -17.97
CA PRO A 27 -24.83 -3.64 -18.73
C PRO A 27 -25.99 -3.60 -19.72
N ASN A 28 -25.67 -3.80 -21.00
CA ASN A 28 -26.65 -3.84 -22.07
C ASN A 28 -27.01 -5.29 -22.48
N ARG A 29 -28.13 -5.44 -23.17
CA ARG A 29 -28.55 -6.69 -23.80
C ARG A 29 -29.13 -6.40 -25.16
N THR A 30 -28.61 -7.04 -26.20
CA THR A 30 -29.07 -6.81 -27.57
C THR A 30 -29.34 -8.13 -28.28
N VAL A 31 -30.49 -8.21 -28.94
CA VAL A 31 -30.81 -9.29 -29.88
C VAL A 31 -30.81 -8.67 -31.27
N ILE A 32 -29.98 -9.19 -32.18
CA ILE A 32 -29.96 -8.81 -33.59
C ILE A 32 -30.34 -10.06 -34.39
N TRP A 33 -31.25 -9.91 -35.33
CA TRP A 33 -31.53 -10.97 -36.29
C TRP A 33 -31.64 -10.40 -37.70
N ASN A 34 -31.21 -11.17 -38.69
CA ASN A 34 -31.37 -10.83 -40.09
C ASN A 34 -31.82 -12.04 -40.93
N PHE A 35 -32.32 -11.74 -42.12
CA PHE A 35 -32.65 -12.71 -43.15
C PHE A 35 -32.25 -12.12 -44.50
N ASP A 36 -31.46 -12.90 -45.23
CA ASP A 36 -30.85 -12.53 -46.51
C ASP A 36 -31.33 -13.51 -47.59
N LEU A 37 -31.81 -12.99 -48.70
CA LEU A 37 -32.22 -13.77 -49.87
C LEU A 37 -31.52 -13.22 -51.11
N ARG A 38 -30.80 -14.09 -51.80
CA ARG A 38 -30.16 -13.81 -53.09
C ARG A 38 -30.58 -14.84 -54.12
N ALA A 39 -31.24 -14.41 -55.18
CA ALA A 39 -31.67 -15.27 -56.28
C ALA A 39 -31.14 -14.76 -57.61
N ARG A 40 -30.50 -15.66 -58.36
CA ARG A 40 -29.91 -15.41 -59.67
C ARG A 40 -30.61 -16.26 -60.72
N ARG A 41 -31.10 -15.64 -61.78
CA ARG A 41 -31.72 -16.35 -62.90
C ARG A 41 -31.37 -15.72 -64.23
N GLU A 42 -30.96 -16.55 -65.18
CA GLU A 42 -30.87 -16.15 -66.58
C GLU A 42 -32.27 -15.78 -67.11
N ALA A 43 -32.33 -14.70 -67.88
CA ALA A 43 -33.56 -14.17 -68.47
C ALA A 43 -33.46 -14.15 -70.01
N PRO A 44 -33.62 -15.30 -70.69
CA PRO A 44 -33.51 -15.40 -72.14
C PRO A 44 -34.50 -14.48 -72.90
N ILE A 45 -35.62 -14.15 -72.27
CA ILE A 45 -36.61 -13.21 -72.83
C ILE A 45 -36.00 -11.80 -72.94
N LEU A 46 -35.27 -11.36 -71.92
CA LEU A 46 -34.56 -10.07 -71.95
C LEU A 46 -33.44 -10.10 -72.99
N THR A 47 -32.67 -11.19 -73.06
CA THR A 47 -31.64 -11.37 -74.09
C THR A 47 -32.21 -11.18 -75.49
N ARG A 48 -33.34 -11.82 -75.79
CA ARG A 48 -34.01 -11.73 -77.10
C ARG A 48 -34.56 -10.35 -77.41
N ILE A 49 -35.07 -9.62 -76.42
CA ILE A 49 -35.54 -8.25 -76.60
C ILE A 49 -34.37 -7.32 -76.96
N VAL A 50 -33.23 -7.50 -76.30
CA VAL A 50 -32.02 -6.71 -76.59
C VAL A 50 -31.50 -7.02 -77.99
N ASP A 51 -31.51 -8.28 -78.42
CA ASP A 51 -31.08 -8.70 -79.76
C ASP A 51 -31.99 -8.20 -80.90
N MET A 52 -33.20 -7.73 -80.59
CA MET A 52 -34.12 -7.14 -81.58
C MET A 52 -33.81 -5.66 -81.89
N LEU A 53 -32.90 -5.01 -81.16
CA LEU A 53 -32.52 -3.62 -81.40
C LEU A 53 -31.54 -3.53 -82.59
N PRO A 54 -31.82 -2.70 -83.62
CA PRO A 54 -30.93 -2.56 -84.76
C PRO A 54 -29.56 -2.03 -84.33
N LEU A 55 -28.49 -2.60 -84.91
CA LEU A 55 -27.06 -2.31 -84.66
C LEU A 55 -26.43 -2.94 -83.40
N ILE A 56 -27.17 -3.72 -82.59
CA ILE A 56 -26.65 -4.43 -81.40
C ILE A 56 -26.76 -5.94 -81.60
N LYS A 57 -25.70 -6.69 -81.33
CA LYS A 57 -25.70 -8.16 -81.30
C LYS A 57 -25.10 -8.63 -79.99
N THR A 58 -25.87 -9.36 -79.18
CA THR A 58 -25.46 -9.76 -77.83
C THR A 58 -25.10 -11.23 -77.82
N ALA A 59 -23.88 -11.58 -77.42
CA ALA A 59 -23.43 -12.98 -77.34
C ALA A 59 -23.54 -13.58 -75.93
N VAL A 60 -23.82 -12.74 -74.93
CA VAL A 60 -23.86 -13.12 -73.50
C VAL A 60 -25.32 -13.15 -73.02
N PRO A 61 -25.76 -14.20 -72.31
CA PRO A 61 -27.10 -14.25 -71.74
C PRO A 61 -27.38 -13.10 -70.76
N SER A 62 -28.57 -12.51 -70.81
CA SER A 62 -29.04 -11.58 -69.77
C SER A 62 -29.34 -12.33 -68.47
N GLU A 63 -29.01 -11.71 -67.34
CA GLU A 63 -29.21 -12.26 -66.01
C GLU A 63 -29.98 -11.27 -65.13
N VAL A 64 -30.89 -11.78 -64.30
CA VAL A 64 -31.59 -11.03 -63.26
C VAL A 64 -31.13 -11.55 -61.90
N VAL A 65 -30.68 -10.62 -61.07
CA VAL A 65 -30.32 -10.87 -59.67
C VAL A 65 -31.31 -10.12 -58.77
N LEU A 66 -31.92 -10.84 -57.84
CA LEU A 66 -32.75 -10.29 -56.78
C LEU A 66 -32.00 -10.45 -55.46
N ASP A 67 -31.72 -9.33 -54.80
CA ASP A 67 -31.12 -9.25 -53.47
C ASP A 67 -32.14 -8.60 -52.51
N ALA A 68 -32.48 -9.30 -51.42
CA ALA A 68 -33.40 -8.82 -50.39
C ALA A 68 -32.83 -9.12 -49.00
N GLU A 69 -32.79 -8.11 -48.14
CA GLU A 69 -32.31 -8.23 -46.76
C GLU A 69 -33.34 -7.59 -45.82
N VAL A 70 -33.62 -8.27 -44.70
CA VAL A 70 -34.38 -7.71 -43.58
C VAL A 70 -33.62 -7.97 -42.29
N ALA A 71 -33.36 -6.92 -41.53
CA ALA A 71 -32.67 -7.01 -40.26
C ALA A 71 -33.41 -6.21 -39.18
N GLN A 72 -33.42 -6.71 -37.96
CA GLN A 72 -33.95 -6.01 -36.80
C GLN A 72 -33.03 -6.19 -35.60
N SER A 73 -32.76 -5.07 -34.92
CA SER A 73 -32.10 -5.03 -33.63
C SER A 73 -33.09 -4.62 -32.54
N ARG A 74 -33.04 -5.34 -31.42
CA ARG A 74 -33.80 -5.06 -30.20
C ARG A 74 -32.82 -4.86 -29.03
N PRO A 75 -32.30 -3.63 -28.85
CA PRO A 75 -31.43 -3.32 -27.74
C PRO A 75 -32.22 -3.01 -26.46
N ASN A 76 -31.71 -3.49 -25.33
CA ASN A 76 -31.98 -3.00 -23.99
C ASN A 76 -30.68 -2.40 -23.44
N LEU A 77 -30.59 -1.07 -23.45
CA LEU A 77 -29.36 -0.34 -23.12
C LEU A 77 -29.06 -0.32 -21.62
N ASN A 78 -30.01 -0.71 -20.76
CA ASN A 78 -29.77 -0.81 -19.32
C ASN A 78 -30.59 -1.95 -18.72
N THR A 79 -29.96 -3.11 -18.56
CA THR A 79 -30.60 -4.28 -17.96
C THR A 79 -30.88 -4.14 -16.46
N LYS A 80 -30.24 -3.19 -15.76
CA LYS A 80 -30.42 -2.92 -14.33
C LYS A 80 -31.52 -1.88 -14.05
N GLY A 81 -31.91 -1.08 -15.04
CA GLY A 81 -32.96 -0.05 -14.94
C GLY A 81 -32.60 1.17 -14.08
N LYS A 82 -31.36 1.27 -13.60
CA LYS A 82 -30.82 2.41 -12.83
C LYS A 82 -29.35 2.60 -13.15
N GLY A 83 -28.87 3.83 -13.02
CA GLY A 83 -27.47 4.22 -13.17
C GLY A 83 -27.12 5.28 -12.14
N TYR A 84 -25.89 5.25 -11.63
CA TYR A 84 -25.41 6.16 -10.59
C TYR A 84 -24.48 7.22 -11.22
N ILE A 85 -24.76 8.50 -10.99
CA ILE A 85 -23.89 9.60 -11.47
C ILE A 85 -22.59 9.60 -10.66
N ASP A 86 -22.68 9.32 -9.37
CA ASP A 86 -21.56 9.12 -8.47
C ASP A 86 -21.95 8.06 -7.43
N ASP A 87 -21.01 7.17 -7.12
CA ASP A 87 -21.13 6.13 -6.11
C ASP A 87 -20.24 6.40 -4.89
N PHE A 88 -19.47 7.49 -4.91
CA PHE A 88 -18.46 7.90 -3.92
C PHE A 88 -17.35 6.88 -3.66
N GLU A 89 -17.27 5.80 -4.43
CA GLU A 89 -16.30 4.72 -4.21
C GLU A 89 -14.85 5.19 -4.43
N GLY A 90 -14.64 6.11 -5.38
CA GLY A 90 -13.34 6.73 -5.64
C GLY A 90 -13.10 8.08 -4.95
N SER A 91 -13.98 8.48 -4.03
CA SER A 91 -13.87 9.77 -3.33
C SER A 91 -12.78 9.77 -2.25
N GLU A 92 -12.34 8.59 -1.85
CA GLU A 92 -11.30 8.38 -0.87
C GLU A 92 -10.04 7.82 -1.54
N ARG A 93 -8.88 8.40 -1.23
CA ARG A 93 -7.57 7.94 -1.66
C ARG A 93 -6.68 7.81 -0.43
N PRO A 94 -6.68 6.65 0.23
CA PRO A 94 -5.89 6.48 1.44
C PRO A 94 -4.41 6.39 1.08
N THR A 95 -3.59 7.17 1.79
CA THR A 95 -2.14 6.97 1.82
C THR A 95 -1.80 6.25 3.11
N SER A 96 -1.30 5.02 3.01
CA SER A 96 -0.95 4.23 4.18
C SER A 96 0.37 4.68 4.79
N LEU A 97 0.36 4.95 6.10
CA LEU A 97 1.59 5.09 6.87
C LEU A 97 2.21 3.71 7.11
N ALA A 98 3.54 3.68 7.25
CA ALA A 98 4.26 2.43 7.44
C ALA A 98 3.97 1.82 8.81
N ILE A 99 3.64 0.53 8.85
CA ILE A 99 3.46 -0.23 10.09
C ILE A 99 4.72 -1.06 10.43
N GLY A 100 5.59 -1.31 9.44
CA GLY A 100 6.81 -2.09 9.65
C GLY A 100 7.82 -1.38 10.54
N ARG A 101 8.32 -2.05 11.59
CA ARG A 101 9.33 -1.57 12.55
C ARG A 101 10.52 -0.89 11.87
N THR A 102 11.02 -1.50 10.79
CA THR A 102 12.21 -1.05 10.06
C THR A 102 12.05 0.29 9.36
N ARG A 103 10.83 0.81 9.26
CA ARG A 103 10.54 2.14 8.70
C ARG A 103 10.63 3.26 9.73
N TRP A 104 10.75 2.90 11.00
CA TRP A 104 10.74 3.83 12.12
C TRP A 104 12.10 3.82 12.81
N SER A 105 12.54 5.00 13.21
CA SER A 105 13.75 5.26 13.97
C SER A 105 13.38 5.92 15.30
N PRO A 106 14.28 5.91 16.31
CA PRO A 106 14.10 6.72 17.52
C PRO A 106 13.83 8.19 17.17
N SER A 107 12.91 8.85 17.88
CA SER A 107 12.66 10.28 17.66
C SER A 107 13.55 11.18 18.53
N SER A 108 13.83 12.39 18.05
CA SER A 108 14.39 13.47 18.88
C SER A 108 13.43 13.89 20.00
N VAL A 109 13.93 14.71 20.94
CA VAL A 109 13.04 15.53 21.76
C VAL A 109 12.24 16.47 20.85
N LEU A 110 10.96 16.62 21.12
CA LEU A 110 10.12 17.61 20.45
C LEU A 110 10.46 19.01 21.01
N GLU A 111 10.77 19.97 20.14
CA GLU A 111 11.21 21.33 20.56
C GLU A 111 10.19 22.07 21.43
N ASP A 112 8.89 21.82 21.24
CA ASP A 112 7.78 22.41 22.04
C ASP A 112 7.28 21.47 23.15
N SER A 113 8.09 20.49 23.53
CA SER A 113 7.73 19.52 24.58
C SER A 113 7.98 20.09 25.96
N ARG A 114 7.10 19.71 26.90
CA ARG A 114 7.37 19.89 28.35
C ARG A 114 8.40 18.87 28.88
N TYR A 115 8.78 17.90 28.05
CA TYR A 115 9.73 16.84 28.38
C TYR A 115 11.07 17.10 27.69
N GLY A 116 12.18 16.90 28.41
CA GLY A 116 13.54 16.92 27.88
C GLY A 116 14.12 15.51 27.73
N GLU A 117 15.41 15.44 27.36
CA GLU A 117 16.13 14.16 27.23
C GLU A 117 16.14 13.35 28.53
N ASN A 118 16.21 14.01 29.68
CA ASN A 118 16.30 13.34 30.98
C ASN A 118 15.01 12.60 31.37
N GLU A 119 13.87 13.03 30.81
CA GLU A 119 12.56 12.43 31.01
C GLU A 119 12.26 11.31 30.00
N ARG A 120 13.19 11.01 29.08
CA ARG A 120 13.03 9.91 28.11
C ARG A 120 13.02 8.57 28.84
N GLY A 121 11.97 7.80 28.63
CA GLY A 121 11.84 6.41 29.08
C GLY A 121 12.37 5.42 28.05
N ARG A 122 12.44 4.15 28.43
CA ARG A 122 12.79 3.09 27.48
C ARG A 122 11.59 2.85 26.57
N PHE A 123 11.74 3.17 25.29
CA PHE A 123 10.68 3.03 24.29
C PHE A 123 11.05 1.94 23.27
N ILE A 124 10.19 0.94 23.14
CA ILE A 124 10.38 -0.19 22.23
C ILE A 124 9.24 -0.19 21.22
N TRP A 125 9.58 -0.40 19.95
CA TRP A 125 8.60 -0.63 18.89
C TRP A 125 8.95 -1.88 18.10
N TYR A 126 7.94 -2.66 17.75
CA TYR A 126 8.13 -3.91 17.05
C TYR A 126 6.84 -4.35 16.32
N ASN A 127 7.00 -5.30 15.39
CA ASN A 127 5.87 -6.01 14.82
C ASN A 127 5.75 -7.38 15.52
N PRO A 128 4.63 -7.70 16.17
CA PRO A 128 4.42 -9.02 16.76
C PRO A 128 4.53 -10.12 15.71
N PHE A 129 5.27 -11.19 16.00
CA PHE A 129 5.55 -12.26 15.04
C PHE A 129 4.28 -12.91 14.47
N ASP A 130 3.29 -13.18 15.32
CA ASP A 130 2.04 -13.83 14.91
C ASP A 130 0.97 -12.87 14.38
N GLY A 131 1.24 -11.55 14.44
CA GLY A 131 0.25 -10.50 14.19
C GLY A 131 -1.00 -10.59 15.08
N VAL A 132 -1.97 -9.72 14.84
CA VAL A 132 -3.27 -9.72 15.54
C VAL A 132 -4.37 -10.21 14.62
N GLN A 133 -5.47 -10.73 15.18
CA GLN A 133 -6.59 -11.16 14.34
C GLN A 133 -7.25 -9.93 13.71
N ARG A 134 -7.55 -10.01 12.42
CA ARG A 134 -8.24 -8.91 11.72
C ARG A 134 -9.63 -8.64 12.29
N THR A 135 -10.31 -9.65 12.83
CA THR A 135 -11.60 -9.52 13.50
C THR A 135 -11.52 -8.70 14.78
N ASP A 136 -10.36 -8.66 15.45
CA ASP A 136 -10.15 -7.87 16.65
C ASP A 136 -10.01 -6.37 16.32
N ILE A 137 -9.65 -6.04 15.07
CA ILE A 137 -9.57 -4.66 14.56
C ILE A 137 -10.87 -4.28 13.83
N TRP A 138 -11.34 -5.14 12.91
CA TRP A 138 -12.50 -4.94 12.05
C TRP A 138 -13.50 -6.10 12.18
N PRO A 139 -14.41 -6.04 13.16
CA PRO A 139 -15.32 -7.17 13.47
C PRO A 139 -16.32 -7.46 12.34
N ASN A 140 -16.63 -6.51 11.46
CA ASN A 140 -17.63 -6.66 10.40
C ASN A 140 -17.10 -7.28 9.09
N GLN A 141 -15.85 -7.78 9.06
CA GLN A 141 -15.22 -8.31 7.85
C GLN A 141 -15.09 -9.85 7.83
N GLU A 142 -15.70 -10.57 8.78
CA GLU A 142 -15.55 -12.02 8.94
C GLU A 142 -15.83 -12.83 7.67
N GLU A 143 -16.88 -12.49 6.91
CA GLU A 143 -17.27 -13.20 5.68
C GLU A 143 -16.31 -12.99 4.49
N GLN A 144 -15.39 -12.01 4.60
CA GLN A 144 -14.46 -11.63 3.54
C GLN A 144 -13.03 -12.16 3.79
N LEU A 145 -12.80 -12.85 4.92
CA LEU A 145 -11.48 -13.35 5.29
C LEU A 145 -11.23 -14.74 4.70
N GLU A 146 -10.42 -14.80 3.65
CA GLU A 146 -9.80 -16.05 3.22
C GLU A 146 -8.86 -16.59 4.32
N ALA A 147 -8.72 -17.91 4.43
CA ALA A 147 -7.96 -18.54 5.52
C ALA A 147 -6.50 -18.05 5.66
N GLN A 148 -5.89 -17.60 4.55
CA GLN A 148 -4.53 -17.08 4.50
C GLN A 148 -4.39 -15.64 5.01
N ASN A 149 -5.48 -14.88 5.15
CA ASN A 149 -5.44 -13.44 5.40
C ASN A 149 -6.15 -13.05 6.71
N ARG A 150 -6.09 -13.93 7.72
CA ARG A 150 -6.76 -13.74 9.02
C ARG A 150 -6.00 -12.86 10.00
N ARG A 151 -4.68 -12.74 9.82
CA ARG A 151 -3.80 -11.93 10.67
C ARG A 151 -3.50 -10.60 9.99
N ALA A 152 -3.36 -9.55 10.78
CA ALA A 152 -2.85 -8.26 10.35
C ALA A 152 -1.61 -7.89 11.16
N ASP A 153 -0.65 -7.29 10.48
CA ASP A 153 0.50 -6.69 11.12
C ASP A 153 0.09 -5.39 11.81
N ILE A 154 0.67 -5.17 12.99
CA ILE A 154 0.52 -3.94 13.76
C ILE A 154 1.90 -3.46 14.19
N LEU A 155 1.99 -2.18 14.51
CA LEU A 155 3.14 -1.60 15.16
C LEU A 155 2.82 -1.51 16.65
N ALA A 156 3.44 -2.38 17.45
CA ALA A 156 3.35 -2.32 18.90
C ALA A 156 4.30 -1.24 19.41
N LEU A 157 3.82 -0.44 20.36
CA LEU A 157 4.57 0.63 21.02
C LEU A 157 4.53 0.38 22.51
N GLU A 158 5.69 0.26 23.15
CA GLU A 158 5.82 0.02 24.58
C GLU A 158 6.72 1.06 25.22
N LEU A 159 6.22 1.73 26.26
CA LEU A 159 6.96 2.70 27.04
C LEU A 159 7.16 2.16 28.46
N ALA A 160 8.40 1.89 28.82
CA ALA A 160 8.80 1.68 30.21
C ALA A 160 9.19 3.05 30.82
N PRO A 161 8.45 3.53 31.85
CA PRO A 161 8.70 4.83 32.46
C PRO A 161 10.10 4.93 33.05
N ASN A 162 10.68 6.11 32.98
CA ASN A 162 11.92 6.44 33.68
C ASN A 162 11.63 6.56 35.18
N ALA A 163 12.19 5.65 35.98
CA ALA A 163 11.98 5.61 37.44
C ALA A 163 12.43 6.88 38.19
N ARG A 164 13.25 7.73 37.55
CA ARG A 164 13.74 8.99 38.12
C ARG A 164 12.86 10.19 37.78
N SER A 165 11.86 10.03 36.92
CA SER A 165 10.94 11.10 36.51
C SER A 165 9.48 10.76 36.84
N ALA A 166 8.69 11.78 37.17
CA ALA A 166 7.26 11.63 37.40
C ALA A 166 6.48 11.42 36.09
N GLU A 167 6.99 11.98 34.99
CA GLU A 167 6.44 11.83 33.65
C GLU A 167 7.55 11.33 32.72
N SER A 168 7.21 10.41 31.82
CA SER A 168 8.17 9.88 30.86
C SER A 168 7.60 9.93 29.47
N TRP A 169 8.49 10.07 28.49
CA TRP A 169 8.11 10.07 27.09
C TRP A 169 9.03 9.15 26.29
N GLY A 170 8.52 8.73 25.14
CA GLY A 170 9.24 7.94 24.17
C GLY A 170 8.58 8.13 22.82
N GLY A 171 9.36 8.07 21.75
CA GLY A 171 8.84 8.35 20.43
C GLY A 171 9.66 7.72 19.34
N ILE A 172 8.99 7.60 18.20
CA ILE A 172 9.56 7.14 16.95
C ILE A 172 9.22 8.13 15.85
N VAL A 173 10.11 8.22 14.87
CA VAL A 173 9.97 9.07 13.70
C VAL A 173 10.13 8.21 12.45
N ALA A 174 9.40 8.56 11.40
CA ALA A 174 9.54 7.95 10.09
C ALA A 174 9.48 9.04 9.01
N ALA A 175 10.50 9.08 8.17
CA ALA A 175 10.49 9.90 6.98
C ALA A 175 9.55 9.29 5.94
N LEU A 176 8.67 10.12 5.37
CA LEU A 176 7.80 9.69 4.28
C LEU A 176 8.61 9.69 2.98
N SER A 177 8.73 8.51 2.36
CA SER A 177 9.64 8.27 1.23
C SER A 177 9.27 8.97 -0.09
N ALA A 178 8.15 9.68 -0.13
CA ALA A 178 7.70 10.43 -1.30
C ALA A 178 7.28 11.83 -0.88
N VAL A 179 7.45 12.80 -1.79
CA VAL A 179 6.81 14.12 -1.71
C VAL A 179 5.31 13.88 -1.85
N ASN A 180 4.68 13.52 -0.73
CA ASN A 180 3.25 13.38 -0.65
C ASN A 180 2.67 14.77 -0.41
N ASP A 181 1.99 15.31 -1.43
CA ASP A 181 1.19 16.51 -1.25
C ASP A 181 -0.08 16.14 -0.47
N PHE A 182 -0.05 16.42 0.84
CA PHE A 182 -1.20 16.24 1.73
C PHE A 182 -2.11 17.47 1.78
N SER A 183 -1.97 18.47 0.90
CA SER A 183 -2.79 19.68 0.90
C SER A 183 -4.30 19.42 0.72
N GLN A 184 -4.66 18.30 0.09
CA GLN A 184 -6.04 17.86 -0.08
C GLN A 184 -6.45 16.77 0.91
N SER A 185 -5.53 16.32 1.78
CA SER A 185 -5.83 15.35 2.83
C SER A 185 -6.68 15.99 3.90
N LYS A 186 -7.72 15.26 4.34
CA LYS A 186 -8.69 15.76 5.31
C LYS A 186 -8.62 15.06 6.65
N PHE A 187 -8.23 13.80 6.65
CA PHE A 187 -8.28 12.93 7.81
C PHE A 187 -6.97 12.16 7.95
N LEU A 188 -6.58 11.97 9.21
CA LEU A 188 -5.61 10.98 9.62
C LEU A 188 -6.40 9.88 10.33
N GLU A 189 -6.39 8.68 9.77
CA GLU A 189 -7.06 7.52 10.37
C GLU A 189 -6.02 6.61 11.04
N ILE A 190 -6.24 6.30 12.31
CA ILE A 190 -5.39 5.40 13.09
C ILE A 190 -6.28 4.50 13.93
N TRP A 191 -6.01 3.21 13.89
CA TRP A 191 -6.59 2.21 14.79
C TRP A 191 -5.65 2.02 15.97
N VAL A 192 -6.08 2.43 17.16
CA VAL A 192 -5.25 2.38 18.38
C VAL A 192 -5.93 1.52 19.44
N ARG A 193 -5.15 0.65 20.07
CA ARG A 193 -5.51 -0.07 21.29
C ARG A 193 -4.40 0.15 22.32
N GLY A 194 -4.75 0.75 23.46
CA GLY A 194 -3.81 1.03 24.55
C GLY A 194 -4.47 0.82 25.91
N GLU A 195 -3.64 0.75 26.95
CA GLU A 195 -4.08 0.62 28.34
C GLU A 195 -4.10 1.97 29.05
N GLU A 196 -2.98 2.68 29.06
CA GLU A 196 -2.81 3.98 29.70
C GLU A 196 -1.76 4.83 28.96
N GLY A 197 -1.96 6.16 28.90
CA GLY A 197 -1.02 7.11 28.31
C GLY A 197 -1.65 8.06 27.29
N ILE A 198 -0.80 8.92 26.69
CA ILE A 198 -1.20 9.89 25.66
C ILE A 198 -0.34 9.66 24.42
N LEU A 199 -0.98 9.35 23.29
CA LEU A 199 -0.32 9.25 22.00
C LEU A 199 -0.32 10.63 21.33
N HIS A 200 0.87 11.15 21.08
CA HIS A 200 1.08 12.35 20.28
C HIS A 200 1.47 11.97 18.86
N VAL A 201 0.82 12.56 17.85
CA VAL A 201 1.18 12.38 16.45
C VAL A 201 1.53 13.73 15.86
N ASN A 202 2.81 13.90 15.53
CA ASN A 202 3.33 15.11 14.92
C ASN A 202 3.55 14.85 13.43
N LEU A 203 3.01 15.73 12.59
CA LEU A 203 3.19 15.69 11.14
C LEU A 203 3.76 17.04 10.73
N GLY A 204 4.90 17.02 10.05
CA GLY A 204 5.59 18.24 9.65
C GLY A 204 6.67 17.96 8.62
N ASP A 205 7.13 19.04 7.98
CA ASP A 205 8.28 19.07 7.07
C ASP A 205 9.61 19.29 7.82
N GLN A 206 9.55 19.77 9.06
CA GLN A 206 10.69 20.04 9.93
C GLN A 206 10.53 19.33 11.27
N ILE A 207 10.65 18.00 11.25
CA ILE A 207 10.80 17.21 12.48
C ILE A 207 12.29 16.97 12.67
N ASN A 208 12.80 17.28 13.85
CA ASN A 208 14.19 17.00 14.18
C ASN A 208 14.42 15.48 14.24
N GLU A 209 15.47 15.00 13.58
CA GLU A 209 15.89 13.60 13.56
C GLU A 209 17.10 13.35 14.49
N ASP A 210 17.63 14.40 15.11
CA ASP A 210 18.74 14.37 16.06
C ASP A 210 18.28 13.69 17.37
N TYR A 211 18.53 12.39 17.46
CA TYR A 211 18.16 11.58 18.63
C TYR A 211 18.97 11.97 19.87
N VAL A 212 20.25 12.30 19.71
CA VAL A 212 21.11 12.78 20.80
C VAL A 212 21.30 14.27 20.60
N ALA A 213 20.40 15.11 21.15
CA ALA A 213 20.30 16.57 20.90
C ALA A 213 21.62 17.37 21.07
N ASN A 214 22.56 17.21 20.14
CA ASN A 214 23.95 17.67 20.17
C ASN A 214 24.28 18.44 18.87
N GLY A 215 23.40 18.40 17.86
CA GLY A 215 23.54 19.09 16.58
C GLY A 215 24.58 18.48 15.63
N LEU A 216 25.06 17.27 15.92
CA LEU A 216 25.98 16.48 15.12
C LEU A 216 25.24 15.30 14.51
N LEU A 217 25.76 14.79 13.39
CA LEU A 217 25.25 13.55 12.80
C LEU A 217 25.88 12.37 13.54
N ASP A 218 25.07 11.64 14.31
CA ASP A 218 25.48 10.37 14.90
C ASP A 218 25.37 9.26 13.83
N THR A 219 26.50 8.72 13.39
CA THR A 219 26.57 7.60 12.44
C THR A 219 27.71 6.67 12.82
N GLU A 220 27.46 5.37 12.72
CA GLU A 220 28.46 4.30 12.91
C GLU A 220 29.35 4.13 11.66
N ASP A 221 28.92 4.63 10.49
CA ASP A 221 29.65 4.53 9.22
C ASP A 221 30.84 5.51 9.17
N GLU A 222 32.04 5.02 9.47
CA GLU A 222 33.26 5.83 9.55
C GLU A 222 33.77 6.18 8.13
N PRO A 223 34.20 7.44 7.89
CA PRO A 223 34.69 7.85 6.58
C PRO A 223 36.05 7.22 6.26
N PHE A 224 36.15 6.59 5.08
CA PHE A 224 37.43 6.08 4.58
C PHE A 224 38.41 7.21 4.25
N PRO A 225 39.74 6.98 4.36
CA PRO A 225 40.75 7.94 3.93
C PRO A 225 40.51 8.44 2.50
N GLY A 226 40.15 9.73 2.36
CA GLY A 226 39.86 10.36 1.07
C GLY A 226 38.38 10.40 0.66
N ARG A 227 37.45 9.95 1.51
CA ARG A 227 36.00 10.16 1.38
C ARG A 227 35.45 10.85 2.62
N SER A 228 34.35 11.58 2.45
CA SER A 228 33.61 12.24 3.54
C SER A 228 32.43 11.42 4.05
N THR A 229 32.22 10.22 3.51
CA THR A 229 31.17 9.26 3.86
C THR A 229 31.80 7.87 3.92
N GLY A 230 31.29 6.99 4.77
CA GLY A 230 31.74 5.60 4.82
C GLY A 230 31.25 4.77 3.64
N ASP A 231 31.29 3.44 3.76
CA ASP A 231 30.93 2.53 2.68
C ASP A 231 29.48 2.03 2.75
N GLY A 232 28.76 2.40 3.82
CA GLY A 232 27.37 2.01 4.04
C GLY A 232 27.19 0.51 4.31
N LEU A 233 28.27 -0.18 4.72
CA LEU A 233 28.23 -1.55 5.19
C LEU A 233 28.36 -1.57 6.71
N VAL A 234 27.69 -2.53 7.35
CA VAL A 234 27.88 -2.76 8.79
C VAL A 234 29.09 -3.66 8.98
N SER A 235 30.18 -3.12 9.53
CA SER A 235 31.32 -3.90 9.99
C SER A 235 31.23 -4.15 11.51
N LYS A 236 31.94 -5.17 11.99
CA LYS A 236 31.94 -5.48 13.43
C LYS A 236 32.68 -4.40 14.23
N GLU A 237 33.59 -3.71 13.57
CA GLU A 237 34.41 -2.64 14.13
C GLU A 237 33.66 -1.31 14.24
N GLU A 238 32.57 -1.14 13.49
CA GLU A 238 31.71 0.06 13.47
C GLU A 238 30.43 -0.08 14.31
N ASP A 239 30.06 -1.32 14.71
CA ASP A 239 28.90 -1.63 15.57
C ASP A 239 29.12 -1.14 17.02
N LEU A 240 29.10 0.19 17.18
CA LEU A 240 29.39 0.93 18.42
C LEU A 240 28.16 1.62 19.00
N GLY A 241 26.97 1.40 18.45
CA GLY A 241 25.77 2.09 18.86
C GLY A 241 25.76 3.58 18.50
N ILE A 242 24.63 4.22 18.79
CA ILE A 242 24.40 5.66 18.55
C ILE A 242 25.31 6.55 19.44
N ASP A 243 25.83 6.02 20.55
CA ASP A 243 26.68 6.76 21.47
C ASP A 243 28.19 6.53 21.25
N SER A 244 28.55 5.81 20.17
CA SER A 244 29.91 5.46 19.78
C SER A 244 30.70 4.70 20.85
N ARG A 245 30.02 3.88 21.67
CA ARG A 245 30.62 3.00 22.68
C ARG A 245 30.35 1.54 22.33
N ASP A 246 31.40 0.73 22.23
CA ASP A 246 31.22 -0.72 22.17
C ASP A 246 30.62 -1.27 23.48
N ASP A 247 30.11 -2.50 23.43
CA ASP A 247 29.52 -3.21 24.57
C ASP A 247 30.39 -3.14 25.85
N GLU A 248 31.71 -3.13 25.71
CA GLU A 248 32.65 -3.12 26.83
C GLU A 248 32.84 -1.71 27.42
N ALA A 249 32.91 -0.69 26.56
CA ALA A 249 32.95 0.72 26.93
C ALA A 249 31.64 1.16 27.57
N GLU A 250 30.49 0.72 27.06
CA GLU A 250 29.18 0.94 27.69
C GLU A 250 29.12 0.32 29.09
N LEU A 251 29.51 -0.96 29.22
CA LEU A 251 29.57 -1.65 30.51
C LEU A 251 30.42 -0.88 31.52
N ASN A 252 31.60 -0.41 31.11
CA ASN A 252 32.49 0.39 31.96
C ASN A 252 31.87 1.75 32.33
N PHE A 253 31.21 2.41 31.38
CA PHE A 253 30.53 3.68 31.59
C PHE A 253 29.45 3.56 32.67
N TYR A 254 28.57 2.55 32.57
CA TYR A 254 27.49 2.35 33.55
C TYR A 254 28.00 1.92 34.94
N LEU A 255 29.11 1.18 35.00
CA LEU A 255 29.77 0.84 36.27
C LEU A 255 30.35 2.09 36.94
N LEU A 256 31.05 2.94 36.19
CA LEU A 256 31.62 4.20 36.69
C LEU A 256 30.55 5.25 37.02
N LEU A 257 29.41 5.23 36.34
CA LEU A 257 28.26 6.08 36.64
C LEU A 257 27.69 5.77 38.04
N GLN A 258 27.74 4.51 38.46
CA GLN A 258 27.26 4.08 39.77
C GLN A 258 28.34 4.18 40.85
N ASP A 259 29.59 3.84 40.53
CA ASP A 259 30.75 3.93 41.40
C ASP A 259 31.95 4.49 40.62
N ALA A 260 32.23 5.77 40.81
CA ALA A 260 33.33 6.46 40.12
C ALA A 260 34.73 5.91 40.45
N SER A 261 34.86 5.04 41.46
CA SER A 261 36.10 4.36 41.84
C SER A 261 36.19 2.91 41.36
N PHE A 262 35.20 2.46 40.59
CA PHE A 262 35.13 1.08 40.10
C PHE A 262 36.31 0.73 39.19
N ASP A 263 36.96 -0.40 39.45
CA ASP A 263 38.09 -0.89 38.66
C ASP A 263 37.62 -1.52 37.35
N THR A 264 37.75 -0.79 36.25
CA THR A 264 37.37 -1.26 34.91
C THR A 264 38.42 -2.17 34.26
N THR A 265 39.58 -2.39 34.90
CA THR A 265 40.65 -3.27 34.38
C THR A 265 40.45 -4.76 34.71
N GLY A 266 39.44 -5.07 35.52
CA GLY A 266 39.05 -6.44 35.87
C GLY A 266 38.52 -7.27 34.70
N SER A 267 38.33 -8.58 34.92
CA SER A 267 37.84 -9.46 33.86
C SER A 267 36.42 -9.07 33.42
N LEU A 268 36.09 -9.33 32.15
CA LEU A 268 34.77 -9.01 31.60
C LEU A 268 33.63 -9.66 32.42
N ASP A 269 33.82 -10.90 32.88
CA ASP A 269 32.83 -11.61 33.69
C ASP A 269 32.60 -10.94 35.05
N GLN A 270 33.65 -10.42 35.69
CA GLN A 270 33.54 -9.69 36.96
C GLN A 270 32.77 -8.39 36.77
N ARG A 271 33.06 -7.66 35.69
CA ARG A 271 32.37 -6.42 35.33
C ARG A 271 30.90 -6.67 35.02
N LYS A 272 30.58 -7.71 34.25
CA LYS A 272 29.19 -8.13 33.95
C LYS A 272 28.43 -8.53 35.22
N GLN A 273 29.07 -9.26 36.13
CA GLN A 273 28.45 -9.62 37.42
C GLN A 273 28.20 -8.40 38.30
N ALA A 274 29.16 -7.48 38.39
CA ALA A 274 29.01 -6.23 39.14
C ALA A 274 27.88 -5.37 38.54
N PHE A 275 27.84 -5.25 37.22
CA PHE A 275 26.79 -4.52 36.51
C PHE A 275 25.40 -5.11 36.79
N ASN A 276 25.23 -6.43 36.66
CA ASN A 276 23.97 -7.10 36.99
C ASN A 276 23.57 -6.93 38.47
N SER A 277 24.54 -6.73 39.37
CA SER A 277 24.27 -6.45 40.78
C SER A 277 23.80 -5.01 41.01
N PHE A 278 24.33 -4.04 40.24
CA PHE A 278 23.95 -2.63 40.33
C PHE A 278 22.64 -2.33 39.60
N TYR A 279 22.40 -3.00 38.48
CA TYR A 279 21.25 -2.81 37.60
C TYR A 279 20.46 -4.12 37.51
N SER A 280 19.81 -4.49 38.62
CA SER A 280 19.07 -5.75 38.72
C SER A 280 17.76 -5.72 37.92
N GLU A 281 17.06 -4.59 37.86
CA GLU A 281 16.06 -4.21 36.85
C GLU A 281 15.81 -2.68 36.90
N PRO A 282 15.57 -2.00 35.75
CA PRO A 282 15.75 -2.47 34.39
C PRO A 282 17.24 -2.47 34.00
N ASP A 283 17.71 -3.55 33.38
CA ASP A 283 19.05 -3.69 32.81
C ASP A 283 19.22 -2.72 31.62
N PRO A 284 20.10 -1.69 31.71
CA PRO A 284 20.29 -0.72 30.64
C PRO A 284 21.08 -1.26 29.43
N LEU A 285 21.70 -2.44 29.51
CA LEU A 285 22.48 -3.05 28.43
C LEU A 285 21.73 -4.13 27.64
N ARG A 286 20.52 -4.54 28.06
CA ARG A 286 19.72 -5.53 27.32
C ARG A 286 18.80 -4.90 26.30
N SER A 287 19.26 -4.85 25.04
CA SER A 287 18.39 -5.00 23.88
C SER A 287 17.96 -6.48 23.81
N ASN A 288 16.69 -6.76 24.09
CA ASN A 288 16.05 -8.01 23.69
C ASN A 288 15.14 -7.69 22.51
#